data_AF-T1EJG8-F1
#
_entry.id   AF-T1EJG8-F1
#
_cell.length_a   1.000
_cell.length_b   1.000
_cell.length_c   1.000
_cell.angle_alpha   90.00
_cell.angle_beta   90.00
_cell.angle_gamma   90.00
#
_symmetry.space_group_name_H-M   'P 1'
#
loop_
_entity.id
_entity.type
_entity.pdbx_description
1 polymer ?
#
loop_
_entity_poly.entity_id
_entity_poly.type
_entity_poly.pdbx_seq_one_letter_code
_entity_poly.pdbx_strand_id
1 'polypeptide(L)' 'YMCSYCGKFYSRKYGLKIHVRTHTGFKPLKCRICQRAFGDPSNLNKHVRLHSEAKTPYSCGECGKLLVRRRDLERHVK' A
#
# COMPACT_ATOMS: atom_id res chain seq x y z
N TYR A 1 -13.13 -10.68 14.24
CA TYR A 1 -14.07 -9.71 13.65
C TYR A 1 -14.40 -10.16 12.23
N MET A 2 -15.65 -10.59 11.97
CA MET A 2 -16.08 -11.17 10.70
C MET A 2 -16.65 -10.11 9.75
N CYS A 3 -16.34 -10.22 8.46
CA CYS A 3 -16.91 -9.39 7.41
C CYS A 3 -18.30 -9.90 6.99
N SER A 4 -19.30 -9.03 7.01
CA SER A 4 -20.66 -9.37 6.59
C SER A 4 -20.80 -9.60 5.08
N TYR A 5 -19.92 -9.03 4.25
CA TYR A 5 -19.99 -9.16 2.80
C TYR A 5 -19.39 -10.46 2.25
N CYS A 6 -18.40 -11.04 2.94
CA CYS A 6 -17.66 -12.20 2.42
C CYS A 6 -17.22 -13.21 3.48
N GLY A 7 -17.65 -13.05 4.74
CA GLY A 7 -17.33 -13.96 5.84
C GLY A 7 -15.87 -13.94 6.32
N LYS A 8 -14.97 -13.18 5.69
CA LYS A 8 -13.56 -13.12 6.09
C LYS A 8 -13.37 -12.65 7.52
N PHE A 9 -12.49 -13.32 8.27
CA PHE A 9 -12.18 -12.98 9.65
C PHE A 9 -10.91 -12.13 9.76
N TYR A 10 -10.96 -11.15 10.65
CA TYR A 10 -9.85 -10.28 11.00
C TYR A 10 -9.61 -10.32 12.51
N SER A 11 -8.34 -10.38 12.90
CA SER A 11 -7.91 -10.36 14.31
C SER A 11 -8.19 -9.01 14.99
N ARG A 12 -8.28 -7.91 14.23
CA ARG A 12 -8.49 -6.54 14.75
C ARG A 12 -9.67 -5.85 14.06
N LYS A 13 -10.47 -5.10 14.83
CA LYS A 13 -11.62 -4.31 14.31
C LYS A 13 -11.22 -3.32 13.23
N TYR A 14 -10.05 -2.68 13.40
CA TYR A 14 -9.48 -1.76 12.41
C TYR A 14 -9.24 -2.44 11.05
N GLY A 15 -8.72 -3.66 11.04
CA GLY A 15 -8.49 -4.44 9.82
C GLY A 15 -9.79 -4.76 9.10
N LEU A 16 -10.82 -5.16 9.85
CA LEU A 16 -12.17 -5.36 9.28
C LEU A 16 -12.74 -4.05 8.70
N LYS A 17 -12.62 -2.93 9.40
CA LYS A 17 -13.13 -1.62 8.94
C LYS A 17 -12.49 -1.19 7.63
N ILE A 18 -11.18 -1.37 7.47
CA ILE A 18 -10.49 -1.09 6.20
C ILE A 18 -10.96 -2.05 5.11
N HIS A 19 -11.06 -3.34 5.43
CA HIS A 19 -11.49 -4.34 4.46
C HIS A 19 -12.89 -4.05 3.93
N VAL A 20 -13.85 -3.67 4.77
CA VAL A 20 -15.22 -3.33 4.31
C VAL A 20 -15.21 -2.22 3.24
N ARG A 21 -14.25 -1.29 3.29
CA ARG A 21 -14.10 -0.25 2.27
C ARG A 21 -13.77 -0.81 0.88
N THR A 22 -13.24 -2.02 0.77
CA THR A 22 -13.00 -2.67 -0.52
C THR A 22 -14.29 -3.17 -1.16
N HIS A 23 -15.32 -3.48 -0.36
CA HIS A 23 -16.64 -3.85 -0.86
C HIS A 23 -17.44 -2.63 -1.31
N THR A 24 -17.39 -1.54 -0.54
CA THR A 24 -18.16 -0.32 -0.85
C THR A 24 -17.46 0.61 -1.85
N GLY A 25 -16.21 0.32 -2.21
CA GLY A 25 -15.38 1.22 -3.00
C GLY A 25 -15.02 2.53 -2.31
N PHE A 26 -15.34 2.67 -1.01
CA PHE A 26 -15.14 3.91 -0.27
C PHE A 26 -13.66 4.22 -0.04
N LYS A 27 -13.20 5.36 -0.57
CA LYS A 27 -11.78 5.77 -0.50
C LYS A 27 -11.68 7.19 0.09
N PRO A 28 -11.71 7.33 1.42
CA PRO A 28 -11.75 8.64 2.06
C PRO A 28 -10.41 9.38 2.00
N LEU A 29 -9.32 8.69 1.70
CA LEU A 29 -7.97 9.25 1.79
C LEU A 29 -7.47 9.61 0.39
N LYS A 30 -7.31 10.90 0.11
CA LYS A 30 -6.78 11.38 -1.17
C LYS A 30 -5.31 11.76 -1.05
N CYS A 31 -4.53 11.40 -2.05
CA CYS A 31 -3.18 11.91 -2.20
C CYS A 31 -3.22 13.40 -2.47
N ARG A 32 -2.51 14.20 -1.68
CA ARG A 32 -2.45 15.66 -1.87
C ARG A 32 -1.70 16.08 -3.16
N ILE A 33 -0.86 15.20 -3.69
CA ILE A 33 0.00 15.48 -4.86
C ILE A 33 -0.75 15.18 -6.17
N CYS A 34 -1.34 13.99 -6.31
CA CYS A 34 -2.00 13.58 -7.57
C CYS A 34 -3.50 13.25 -7.41
N GLN A 35 -4.11 13.59 -6.28
CA GLN A 35 -5.55 13.40 -5.99
C GLN A 35 -6.08 11.95 -6.04
N ARG A 36 -5.20 10.96 -6.24
CA ARG A 36 -5.57 9.54 -6.21
C ARG A 36 -6.12 9.14 -4.84
N ALA A 37 -7.25 8.44 -4.82
CA ALA A 37 -7.94 8.03 -3.60
C ALA A 37 -7.57 6.61 -3.12
N PHE A 38 -7.54 6.42 -1.80
CA PHE A 38 -7.17 5.19 -1.10
C PHE A 38 -8.15 4.87 0.04
N GLY A 39 -8.41 3.58 0.26
CA GLY A 39 -9.24 3.08 1.36
C GLY A 39 -8.46 2.78 2.65
N ASP A 40 -7.13 2.74 2.57
CA ASP A 40 -6.22 2.39 3.66
C ASP A 40 -5.10 3.42 3.79
N PRO A 41 -4.83 3.97 4.99
CA PRO A 41 -3.78 4.96 5.19
C PRO A 41 -2.38 4.39 4.97
N SER A 42 -2.15 3.10 5.23
CA SER A 42 -0.83 2.49 5.00
C SER A 42 -0.49 2.46 3.51
N ASN A 43 -1.49 2.20 2.66
CA ASN A 43 -1.38 2.26 1.20
C ASN A 43 -1.22 3.68 0.69
N LEU A 44 -1.95 4.68 1.23
CA LEU A 44 -1.71 6.08 0.90
C LEU A 44 -0.27 6.49 1.25
N ASN A 45 0.22 6.15 2.45
CA ASN A 45 1.58 6.47 2.87
C ASN A 45 2.63 5.81 1.97
N LYS A 46 2.44 4.53 1.62
CA LYS A 46 3.28 3.82 0.63
C LYS A 46 3.27 4.49 -0.74
N HIS A 47 2.13 5.06 -1.14
CA HIS A 47 2.00 5.77 -2.41
C HIS A 47 2.67 7.15 -2.38
N VAL A 48 2.46 7.94 -1.31
CA VAL A 48 3.07 9.26 -1.17
C VAL A 48 4.59 9.17 -1.19
N ARG A 49 5.16 8.09 -0.64
CA ARG A 49 6.61 7.81 -0.75
C ARG A 49 7.12 7.67 -2.19
N LEU A 50 6.28 7.31 -3.16
CA LEU A 50 6.67 7.26 -4.58
C LEU A 50 6.82 8.65 -5.20
N HIS A 51 6.12 9.66 -4.68
CA HIS A 51 6.25 11.04 -5.16
C HIS A 51 7.51 11.73 -4.67
N SER A 52 8.21 11.14 -3.69
CA SER A 52 9.48 11.67 -3.20
C SER A 52 10.61 11.04 -4.01
N GLU A 53 11.23 11.80 -4.91
CA GLU A 53 12.37 11.40 -5.74
C GLU A 53 13.57 10.88 -4.93
N ALA A 54 13.61 11.14 -3.62
CA ALA A 54 14.71 10.83 -2.71
C ALA A 54 14.70 9.41 -2.10
N LYS A 55 13.79 8.51 -2.49
CA LYS A 55 13.64 7.20 -1.82
C LYS A 55 13.61 6.03 -2.78
N THR A 56 14.70 5.80 -3.49
CA THR A 56 15.09 4.45 -3.89
C THR A 56 16.12 3.92 -2.89
N PRO A 57 15.72 3.44 -1.69
CA PRO A 57 16.69 3.03 -0.68
C PRO A 57 17.31 1.67 -1.00
N TYR A 58 16.72 0.92 -1.94
CA TYR A 58 17.12 -0.44 -2.24
C TYR A 58 17.88 -0.44 -3.56
N SER A 59 19.20 -0.56 -3.48
CA SER A 59 20.06 -0.79 -4.63
C SER A 59 20.21 -2.29 -4.88
N CYS A 60 20.13 -2.71 -6.14
CA CYS A 60 20.54 -4.04 -6.55
C CYS A 60 22.07 -4.13 -6.58
N GLY A 61 22.65 -5.09 -5.85
CA GLY A 61 24.10 -5.29 -5.82
C GLY A 61 24.71 -5.71 -7.17
N GLU A 62 23.94 -6.36 -8.04
CA GLU A 62 24.42 -6.91 -9.32
C GLU A 62 24.40 -5.88 -10.46
N CYS A 63 23.37 -5.02 -10.51
CA CYS A 63 23.19 -4.07 -11.63
C CYS A 63 23.03 -2.60 -11.18
N GLY A 64 23.13 -2.30 -9.88
CA GLY A 64 23.01 -0.95 -9.34
C GLY A 64 21.60 -0.34 -9.42
N LYS A 65 20.59 -1.14 -9.84
CA LYS A 65 19.24 -0.64 -10.06
C LYS A 65 18.59 -0.20 -8.75
N LEU A 66 18.12 1.03 -8.75
CA LEU A 66 17.50 1.71 -7.62
C LEU A 66 15.99 1.44 -7.57
N LEU A 67 15.53 0.85 -6.47
CA LEU A 67 14.15 0.41 -6.26
C LEU A 67 13.55 1.04 -5.01
N VAL A 68 12.25 1.35 -5.09
CA VAL A 68 11.54 2.12 -4.05
C VAL A 68 11.02 1.23 -2.90
N ARG A 69 10.87 -0.09 -3.12
CA ARG A 69 10.37 -1.02 -2.10
C ARG A 69 11.20 -2.30 -2.06
N ARG A 70 11.40 -2.84 -0.86
CA ARG A 70 12.14 -4.09 -0.64
C ARG A 70 11.60 -5.26 -1.46
N ARG A 71 10.27 -5.43 -1.51
CA ARG A 71 9.62 -6.49 -2.31
C ARG A 71 9.93 -6.40 -3.81
N ASP A 72 10.17 -5.18 -4.31
CA ASP A 72 10.46 -4.95 -5.71
C ASP A 72 11.92 -5.34 -5.99
N LEU A 73 12.84 -5.15 -5.02
CA LEU A 73 14.20 -5.71 -5.06
C LEU A 73 14.19 -7.24 -4.95
N GLU A 74 13.48 -7.81 -3.98
CA GLU A 74 13.37 -9.26 -3.78
C GLU A 74 12.88 -10.00 -5.03
N ARG A 75 11.97 -9.39 -5.81
CA ARG A 75 11.51 -9.93 -7.10
C ARG A 75 12.50 -9.69 -8.25
N HIS A 76 13.31 -8.63 -8.17
CA HIS A 76 14.26 -8.27 -9.22
C HIS A 76 15.53 -9.12 -9.18
N VAL A 77 15.97 -9.54 -7.98
CA VAL A 77 17.15 -10.38 -7.76
C VAL A 77 16.86 -11.88 -7.73
N LYS A 78 15.58 -12.26 -7.88
CA LYS A 78 15.14 -13.65 -7.99
C LYS A 78 15.06 -14.03 -9.45
#